data_AF-A0A7X1IH38-F1
#
_entry.id   AF-A0A7X1IH38-F1
#
_cell.length_a   1.000
_cell.length_b   1.000
_cell.length_c   1.000
_cell.angle_alpha   90.00
_cell.angle_beta   90.00
_cell.angle_gamma   90.00
#
_symmetry.space_group_name_H-M   'P 1'
#
loop_
_entity.id
_entity.type
_entity.pdbx_description
1 polymer ?
#
loop_
_entity_poly.entity_id
_entity_poly.type
_entity_poly.pdbx_seq_one_letter_code
_entity_poly.pdbx_strand_id
1 'polypeptide(L)'
;MQHVAGWHVEVEFDEDERHVRAAALLRLRDGTEVRARGKAARHPADPGEARVGEELAGARALVDLAEQLAAKGGHEAADLRAEVAA
;
A
#
# COMPACT_ATOMS: atom_id res chain seq x y z
N MET A 1 14.55 -17.28 17.75
CA MET A 1 13.29 -17.05 17.01
C MET A 1 13.54 -17.39 15.55
N GLN A 2 12.64 -18.12 14.88
CA GLN A 2 12.72 -18.32 13.43
C GLN A 2 11.93 -17.19 12.74
N HIS A 3 12.54 -16.55 11.73
CA HIS A 3 11.83 -15.60 10.86
C HIS A 3 10.95 -16.37 9.88
N VAL A 4 9.64 -16.11 9.91
CA VAL A 4 8.65 -16.82 9.07
C VAL A 4 8.62 -16.28 7.64
N ALA A 5 8.83 -14.97 7.47
CA ALA A 5 8.98 -14.29 6.18
C ALA A 5 9.58 -12.88 6.37
N GLY A 6 10.17 -12.33 5.31
CA GLY A 6 10.53 -10.92 5.18
C GLY A 6 9.87 -10.33 3.93
N TRP A 7 9.27 -9.14 4.06
CA TRP A 7 8.58 -8.45 2.97
C TRP A 7 9.26 -7.12 2.66
N HIS A 8 9.24 -6.75 1.37
CA HIS A 8 9.67 -5.44 0.89
C HIS A 8 8.49 -4.79 0.18
N VAL A 9 8.24 -3.53 0.51
CA VAL A 9 7.28 -2.69 -0.20
C VAL A 9 8.08 -1.67 -1.00
N GLU A 10 7.93 -1.71 -2.32
CA GLU A 10 8.48 -0.70 -3.22
C GLU A 10 7.48 0.47 -3.26
N VAL A 11 7.93 1.69 -2.98
CA VAL A 11 7.09 2.89 -3.07
C VAL A 11 7.76 3.91 -3.97
N GLU A 12 7.06 4.32 -5.03
CA GLU A 12 7.49 5.34 -5.96
C GLU A 12 6.60 6.57 -5.86
N PHE A 13 7.20 7.74 -6.06
CA PHE A 13 6.52 9.03 -5.98
C PHE A 13 6.61 9.79 -7.29
N ASP A 14 5.53 10.50 -7.62
CA ASP A 14 5.43 11.38 -8.78
C ASP A 14 4.76 12.68 -8.32
N GLU A 15 5.43 13.81 -8.53
CA GLU A 15 4.98 15.13 -8.08
C GLU A 15 4.79 16.08 -9.28
N ASP A 16 3.63 16.75 -9.32
CA ASP A 16 3.38 17.93 -10.13
C ASP A 16 3.23 19.18 -9.26
N GLU A 17 3.02 20.36 -9.86
CA GLU A 17 2.93 21.65 -9.16
C GLU A 17 1.95 21.67 -7.99
N ARG A 18 0.93 20.80 -7.98
CA ARG A 18 -0.14 20.79 -6.98
C ARG A 18 -0.36 19.45 -6.31
N HIS A 19 0.16 18.35 -6.83
CA HIS A 19 -0.15 17.01 -6.33
C HIS A 19 1.08 16.14 -6.21
N VAL A 20 1.12 15.38 -5.12
CA VAL A 20 2.02 14.24 -4.97
C VAL A 20 1.20 12.96 -5.09
N ARG A 21 1.68 12.04 -5.91
CA ARG A 21 1.13 10.69 -6.09
C ARG A 21 2.15 9.68 -5.57
N ALA A 22 1.67 8.63 -4.93
CA ALA A 22 2.46 7.49 -4.50
C ALA A 22 1.88 6.21 -5.08
N ALA A 23 2.74 5.31 -5.54
CA ALA A 23 2.38 3.95 -5.92
C ALA A 23 3.20 2.97 -5.07
N ALA A 24 2.52 2.04 -4.41
CA ALA A 24 3.14 1.01 -3.59
C ALA A 24 2.94 -0.38 -4.22
N LEU A 25 4.00 -1.19 -4.25
CA LEU A 25 3.99 -2.57 -4.73
C LEU A 25 4.54 -3.51 -3.65
N LEU A 26 3.76 -4.54 -3.32
CA LEU A 26 4.19 -5.66 -2.48
C LEU A 26 4.11 -6.95 -3.29
N ARG A 27 5.21 -7.71 -3.32
CA ARG A 27 5.26 -9.07 -3.86
C ARG A 27 5.22 -10.07 -2.72
N LEU A 28 4.17 -10.90 -2.69
CA LEU A 28 4.00 -11.98 -1.72
C LEU A 28 4.72 -13.25 -2.17
N ARG A 29 4.94 -14.18 -1.23
CA ARG A 29 5.66 -15.44 -1.48
C ARG A 29 4.98 -16.36 -2.49
N ASP A 30 3.67 -16.21 -2.65
CA ASP A 30 2.85 -16.97 -3.60
C ASP A 30 2.91 -16.39 -5.03
N GLY A 31 3.72 -15.33 -5.23
CA GLY A 31 3.85 -14.61 -6.50
C GLY A 31 2.79 -13.52 -6.70
N THR A 32 1.82 -13.37 -5.78
CA THR A 32 0.81 -12.32 -5.89
C THR A 32 1.44 -10.94 -5.71
N GLU A 33 1.07 -10.03 -6.59
CA GLU A 33 1.43 -8.61 -6.49
C GLU A 33 0.22 -7.80 -5.99
N VAL A 34 0.39 -7.12 -4.87
CA VAL A 34 -0.59 -6.15 -4.35
C VAL A 34 -0.10 -4.75 -4.72
N ARG A 35 -0.94 -3.98 -5.41
CA ARG A 35 -0.62 -2.64 -5.90
C ARG A 35 -1.58 -1.63 -5.28
N ALA A 36 -1.02 -0.63 -4.62
CA ALA A 36 -1.77 0.38 -3.91
C ALA A 36 -1.35 1.79 -4.34
N ARG A 37 -2.23 2.76 -4.12
CA ARG A 37 -2.03 4.15 -4.55
C ARG A 37 -2.42 5.13 -3.47
N GLY A 38 -1.67 6.23 -3.41
CA GLY A 38 -1.95 7.36 -2.52
C GLY A 38 -1.78 8.68 -3.25
N LYS A 39 -2.48 9.71 -2.78
CA LYS A 39 -2.36 11.06 -3.32
C LYS A 39 -2.43 12.09 -2.20
N ALA A 40 -1.71 13.19 -2.35
CA ALA A 40 -1.81 14.38 -1.54
C ALA A 40 -1.87 15.62 -2.45
N ALA A 41 -2.57 16.66 -2.02
CA ALA A 41 -2.64 17.94 -2.72
C ALA A 41 -1.98 19.00 -1.85
N ARG A 42 -1.14 19.85 -2.45
CA ARG A 42 -0.62 21.04 -1.79
C ARG A 42 -1.72 22.06 -1.65
N HIS A 43 -1.84 22.67 -0.46
CA HIS A 43 -2.69 23.83 -0.32
C HIS A 43 -2.02 25.03 -1.00
N PRO A 44 -2.72 25.86 -1.81
CA PRO A 44 -2.11 26.98 -2.52
C PRO A 44 -1.43 28.03 -1.62
N ALA A 45 -1.81 28.08 -0.34
CA ALA A 45 -1.22 28.95 0.68
C ALA A 45 -0.08 28.28 1.48
N ASP A 46 0.36 27.08 1.08
CA ASP A 46 1.41 26.33 1.76
C ASP A 46 2.69 26.33 0.89
N PRO A 47 3.57 27.32 1.06
CA PRO A 47 4.78 27.48 0.25
C PRO A 47 5.87 26.43 0.58
N GLY A 48 5.60 25.50 1.49
CA GLY A 48 6.62 24.91 2.35
C GLY A 48 7.17 23.55 1.96
N GLU A 49 6.40 22.48 1.94
CA GLU A 49 7.02 21.15 2.10
C GLU A 49 6.51 20.10 1.12
N ALA A 50 7.24 19.94 -0.01
CA ALA A 50 7.16 18.76 -0.88
C ALA A 50 7.13 17.46 -0.06
N ARG A 51 7.98 17.45 0.97
CA ARG A 51 8.11 16.37 1.94
C ARG A 51 6.81 15.98 2.62
N VAL A 52 5.96 16.93 3.02
CA VAL A 52 4.67 16.61 3.67
C VAL A 52 3.71 15.96 2.69
N GLY A 53 3.69 16.42 1.43
CA GLY A 53 2.91 15.81 0.37
C GLY A 53 3.36 14.37 0.09
N GLU A 54 4.66 14.13 0.06
CA GLU A 54 5.28 12.79 -0.07
C GLU A 54 4.88 11.88 1.09
N GLU A 55 5.09 12.31 2.34
CA GLU A 55 4.76 11.54 3.53
C GLU A 55 3.27 11.16 3.57
N LEU A 56 2.37 12.11 3.24
CA LEU A 56 0.93 11.88 3.20
C LEU A 56 0.50 10.97 2.04
N ALA A 57 1.04 11.17 0.85
CA ALA A 57 0.75 10.30 -0.29
C ALA A 57 1.24 8.87 -0.02
N GLY A 58 2.44 8.72 0.54
CA GLY A 58 3.02 7.44 0.93
C GLY A 58 2.19 6.74 1.99
N ALA A 59 1.84 7.44 3.07
CA ALA A 59 0.98 6.88 4.12
C ALA A 59 -0.37 6.39 3.57
N ARG A 60 -0.99 7.16 2.67
CA ARG A 60 -2.25 6.76 2.02
C ARG A 60 -2.09 5.52 1.14
N ALA A 61 -0.99 5.42 0.38
CA ALA A 61 -0.70 4.22 -0.39
C ALA A 61 -0.48 2.99 0.50
N LEU A 62 0.16 3.17 1.67
CA LEU A 62 0.38 2.08 2.62
C LEU A 62 -0.90 1.65 3.34
N VAL A 63 -1.83 2.57 3.63
CA VAL A 63 -3.16 2.24 4.16
C VAL A 63 -3.95 1.42 3.14
N ASP A 64 -4.01 1.87 1.89
CA ASP A 64 -4.65 1.13 0.80
C ASP A 64 -4.02 -0.27 0.62
N LEU A 65 -2.68 -0.36 0.68
CA LEU A 65 -1.97 -1.64 0.65
C LEU A 65 -2.37 -2.57 1.79
N ALA A 66 -2.48 -2.04 3.01
CA ALA A 66 -2.88 -2.80 4.19
C ALA A 66 -4.32 -3.30 4.08
N GLU A 67 -5.25 -2.46 3.61
CA GLU A 67 -6.65 -2.83 3.39
C GLU A 67 -6.78 -3.94 2.34
N GLN A 68 -6.09 -3.81 1.20
CA GLN A 68 -6.07 -4.82 0.15
C GLN A 68 -5.47 -6.15 0.64
N LEU A 69 -4.38 -6.10 1.40
CA LEU A 69 -3.74 -7.30 1.94
C LEU A 69 -4.63 -8.00 2.96
N ALA A 70 -5.27 -7.25 3.85
CA ALA A 70 -6.22 -7.78 4.81
C ALA A 70 -7.43 -8.42 4.11
N ALA A 71 -7.94 -7.78 3.07
CA ALA A 71 -9.01 -8.34 2.24
C ALA A 71 -8.57 -9.66 1.59
N LYS A 72 -7.40 -9.70 0.91
CA LYS A 72 -6.87 -10.94 0.29
C LYS A 72 -6.77 -12.08 1.30
N GLY A 73 -6.09 -11.85 2.43
CA GLY A 73 -5.91 -12.88 3.46
C GLY A 73 -7.24 -13.32 4.07
N GLY A 74 -8.20 -12.42 4.20
CA GLY A 74 -9.57 -12.73 4.62
C GLY A 74 -10.29 -13.69 3.66
N HIS A 75 -10.19 -13.45 2.36
CA HIS A 75 -10.77 -14.33 1.33
C HIS A 75 -10.13 -15.72 1.35
N GLU A 76 -8.79 -15.80 1.35
CA GLU A 76 -8.07 -17.09 1.40
C GLU A 76 -8.44 -17.90 2.66
N ALA A 77 -8.56 -17.23 3.80
CA ALA A 77 -8.98 -17.88 5.03
C ALA A 77 -10.45 -18.35 4.97
N ALA A 78 -11.32 -17.68 4.20
CA ALA A 78 -12.70 -18.13 4.01
C ALA A 78 -12.76 -19.34 3.09
N ASP A 79 -12.03 -19.33 1.98
CA ASP A 79 -11.96 -20.43 1.00
C ASP A 79 -11.46 -21.72 1.67
N LEU A 80 -10.37 -21.64 2.44
CA LEU A 80 -9.83 -22.78 3.19
C LEU A 80 -10.83 -23.36 4.20
N ARG A 81 -11.70 -22.52 4.80
CA ARG A 81 -12.74 -23.01 5.71
C ARG A 81 -13.88 -23.71 4.97
N ALA A 82 -14.20 -23.25 3.76
CA ALA A 82 -15.22 -23.88 2.92
C ALA A 82 -14.77 -25.27 2.42
N GLU A 83 -13.50 -25.41 2.05
CA GLU A 83 -12.93 -26.70 1.61
C GLU A 83 -12.94 -27.76 2.72
N VAL A 84 -12.67 -27.38 3.97
CA VAL A 84 -12.68 -28.31 5.12
C VAL A 84 -14.10 -28.75 5.50
N ALA A 85 -15.11 -27.95 5.16
CA ALA A 85 -16.52 -28.23 5.47
C ALA A 85 -17.23 -29.08 4.40
N ALA A 86 -16.60 -29.31 3.25
CA ALA A 86 -17.09 -30.13 2.14
C ALA A 86 -16.63 -31.59 2.26
#